data_AF-A0A957L2G1-F1
#
_entry.id   AF-A0A957L2G1-F1
#
_cell.length_a   1.000
_cell.length_b   1.000
_cell.length_c   1.000
_cell.angle_alpha   90.00
_cell.angle_beta   90.00
_cell.angle_gamma   90.00
#
_symmetry.space_group_name_H-M   'P 1'
#
loop_
_entity.id
_entity.type
_entity.pdbx_description
1 polymer ?
#
loop_
_entity_poly.entity_id
_entity_poly.type
_entity_poly.pdbx_seq_one_letter_code
_entity_poly.pdbx_strand_id
1 'polypeptide(L)'
;MDLNREFHGPNAGYVLELYERYRQDPNSVDAATRAQFARWQPPLESAITPAPPSSNGQTPAVAQTLAAATASQTALGAVRLAAAIRKYGHLAAQIDPLGSEPPGDPLLSLAAHGLDEATLRELPASVVEGPLSAGAANAYEAFVALKEVYCGSIGYDYGHLSLPEERVWLRHVAETGRYHPATDNASRLRLLRRLTQVEGFEKFLHRAFLGKTRFSIEGLDMMVPMLDLILADAFEGGIKTIVMGMAHRGRLNVLAHVLQKPYAQIMAEFKDPVLGNRSARQELGWMGDVKYHEGARRDLAEGEAQLRVIMAPNPSHLEHVNPVVEGMVRAADSLVD
;
A
#
# COMPACT_ATOMS: atom_id res chain seq x y z
N MET A 1 -47.85 43.11 -8.57
CA MET A 1 -47.00 41.96 -8.23
C MET A 1 -45.58 42.44 -8.43
N ASP A 2 -44.81 42.58 -7.34
CA ASP A 2 -43.42 43.00 -7.43
C ASP A 2 -42.57 41.72 -7.46
N LEU A 3 -42.23 41.28 -8.68
CA LEU A 3 -41.52 40.02 -8.91
C LEU A 3 -40.16 40.00 -8.19
N ASN A 4 -39.59 41.16 -7.83
CA ASN A 4 -38.34 41.28 -7.09
C ASN A 4 -38.47 40.92 -5.60
N ARG A 5 -39.68 41.04 -5.05
CA ARG A 5 -39.96 40.76 -3.64
C ARG A 5 -40.60 39.40 -3.40
N GLU A 6 -41.16 38.77 -4.42
CA GLU A 6 -41.92 37.53 -4.28
C GLU A 6 -41.09 36.28 -4.62
N PHE A 7 -40.01 36.42 -5.40
CA PHE A 7 -39.13 35.31 -5.77
C PHE A 7 -37.71 35.53 -5.21
N HIS A 8 -37.19 34.51 -4.51
CA HIS A 8 -35.87 34.55 -3.88
C HIS A 8 -35.09 33.26 -4.15
N GLY A 9 -33.76 33.33 -4.02
CA GLY A 9 -32.87 32.18 -4.18
C GLY A 9 -32.95 31.57 -5.58
N PRO A 10 -32.94 30.23 -5.73
CA PRO A 10 -32.98 29.56 -7.03
C PRO A 10 -34.17 29.97 -7.91
N ASN A 11 -35.31 30.31 -7.29
CA ASN A 11 -36.51 30.75 -8.02
C ASN A 11 -36.34 32.15 -8.63
N ALA A 12 -35.52 33.02 -8.02
CA ALA A 12 -35.20 34.33 -8.61
C ALA A 12 -34.34 34.19 -9.87
N GLY A 13 -33.36 33.27 -9.85
CA GLY A 13 -32.54 32.94 -11.02
C GLY A 13 -33.37 32.39 -12.18
N TYR A 14 -34.31 31.49 -11.88
CA TYR A 14 -35.23 30.95 -12.89
C TYR A 14 -36.11 32.03 -13.55
N VAL A 15 -36.64 32.97 -12.76
CA VAL A 15 -37.45 34.09 -13.28
C VAL A 15 -36.61 35.05 -14.15
N LEU A 16 -35.35 35.29 -13.78
CA LEU A 16 -34.41 36.09 -14.59
C LEU A 16 -34.07 35.41 -15.92
N GLU A 17 -33.80 34.11 -15.92
CA GLU A 17 -33.56 33.33 -17.15
C GLU A 17 -34.79 33.34 -18.07
N LEU A 18 -35.99 33.18 -17.50
CA LEU A 18 -37.26 33.31 -18.22
C LEU A 18 -37.44 34.71 -18.83
N TYR A 19 -37.02 35.75 -18.12
CA TYR A 19 -37.08 37.13 -18.61
C TYR A 19 -36.07 37.39 -19.73
N GLU A 20 -34.86 36.83 -19.65
CA GLU A 20 -33.87 36.90 -20.73
C GLU A 20 -34.37 36.21 -22.00
N ARG A 21 -35.00 35.03 -21.86
CA ARG A 21 -35.67 34.34 -22.99
C ARG A 21 -36.80 35.19 -23.58
N TYR A 22 -37.63 35.80 -22.76
CA TYR A 22 -38.66 36.74 -23.21
C TYR A 22 -38.09 37.94 -23.97
N ARG A 23 -36.95 38.50 -23.54
CA ARG A 23 -36.29 39.61 -24.22
C ARG A 23 -35.77 39.24 -25.61
N GLN A 24 -35.38 37.98 -25.80
CA GLN A 24 -34.91 37.47 -27.10
C GLN A 24 -36.08 37.10 -28.03
N ASP A 25 -37.11 36.48 -27.48
CA ASP A 25 -38.36 36.17 -28.19
C ASP A 25 -39.56 36.36 -27.25
N PRO A 26 -40.40 37.39 -27.48
CA PRO A 26 -41.61 37.62 -26.69
C PRO A 26 -42.60 36.45 -26.70
N ASN A 27 -42.56 35.58 -27.71
CA ASN A 27 -43.43 34.39 -27.81
C ASN A 27 -42.92 33.18 -27.03
N SER A 28 -41.72 33.24 -26.46
CA SER A 28 -41.13 32.15 -25.66
C SER A 28 -41.82 31.93 -24.31
N VAL A 29 -42.71 32.84 -23.92
CA VAL A 29 -43.53 32.78 -22.71
C VAL A 29 -45.01 32.98 -23.03
N ASP A 30 -45.88 32.45 -22.15
CA ASP A 30 -47.33 32.58 -22.27
C ASP A 30 -47.80 34.05 -22.15
N ALA A 31 -49.03 34.32 -22.56
CA ALA A 31 -49.57 35.67 -22.64
C ALA A 31 -49.66 36.39 -21.28
N ALA A 32 -49.88 35.67 -20.17
CA ALA A 32 -49.97 36.26 -18.85
C ALA A 32 -48.58 36.66 -18.34
N THR A 33 -47.59 35.79 -18.49
CA THR A 33 -46.18 36.06 -18.14
C THR A 33 -45.61 37.22 -18.97
N ARG A 34 -45.92 37.25 -20.27
CA ARG A 34 -45.53 38.33 -21.17
C ARG A 34 -46.05 39.70 -20.74
N ALA A 35 -47.31 39.77 -20.30
CA ALA A 35 -47.93 41.00 -19.84
C ALA A 35 -47.28 41.53 -18.55
N GLN A 36 -46.78 40.63 -17.70
CA GLN A 36 -46.03 40.99 -16.49
C GLN A 36 -44.62 41.47 -16.84
N PHE A 37 -43.89 40.74 -17.68
CA PHE A 37 -42.53 41.09 -18.09
C PHE A 37 -42.45 42.39 -18.89
N ALA A 38 -43.48 42.71 -19.69
CA ALA A 38 -43.57 44.00 -20.38
C ALA A 38 -43.61 45.21 -19.43
N ARG A 39 -43.98 45.02 -18.16
CA ARG A 39 -44.12 46.07 -17.14
C ARG A 39 -43.11 45.93 -16.00
N TRP A 40 -42.26 44.92 -16.05
CA TRP A 40 -41.28 44.63 -15.02
C TRP A 40 -39.87 45.01 -15.48
N GLN A 41 -39.14 45.67 -14.58
CA GLN A 41 -37.72 45.97 -14.74
C GLN A 41 -36.97 45.22 -13.63
N PRO A 42 -36.14 44.21 -13.97
CA PRO A 42 -35.33 43.55 -12.97
C PRO A 42 -34.31 44.54 -12.37
N PRO A 43 -33.89 44.37 -11.11
CA PRO A 43 -32.83 45.18 -10.52
C PRO A 43 -31.56 44.91 -11.34
N LEU A 44 -30.99 45.96 -11.91
CA LEU A 44 -29.67 45.90 -12.55
C LEU A 44 -28.65 45.57 -11.45
N GLU A 45 -28.20 44.31 -11.38
CA GLU A 45 -26.88 44.01 -10.84
C GLU A 45 -25.88 44.72 -11.76
N SER A 46 -25.44 45.90 -11.30
CA SER A 46 -24.35 46.73 -11.81
C SER A 46 -23.92 46.41 -13.24
N ALA A 47 -24.61 47.05 -14.19
CA ALA A 47 -24.12 47.17 -15.55
C ALA A 47 -22.64 47.57 -15.52
N ILE A 48 -21.79 46.68 -16.02
CA ILE A 48 -20.42 47.01 -16.41
C ILE A 48 -20.54 48.06 -17.52
N THR A 49 -20.45 49.34 -17.15
CA THR A 49 -20.24 50.41 -18.12
C THR A 49 -18.90 50.15 -18.81
N PRO A 50 -18.83 50.09 -20.16
CA PRO A 50 -17.54 50.01 -20.83
C PRO A 50 -16.80 51.33 -20.64
N ALA A 51 -15.72 51.28 -19.86
CA ALA A 51 -14.76 52.37 -19.78
C ALA A 51 -14.09 52.56 -21.17
N PRO A 52 -13.67 53.79 -21.53
CA PRO A 52 -12.97 54.04 -22.79
C PRO A 52 -11.67 53.20 -22.87
N PRO A 53 -11.19 52.88 -24.09
CA PRO A 53 -10.11 51.93 -24.27
C PRO A 53 -8.83 52.47 -23.63
N SER A 54 -8.50 51.93 -22.45
CA SER A 54 -7.21 52.17 -21.81
C SER A 54 -6.23 51.17 -22.38
N SER A 55 -5.31 51.67 -23.20
CA SER A 55 -4.27 50.94 -23.92
C SER A 55 -3.13 50.47 -22.99
N ASN A 56 -3.44 49.80 -21.90
CA ASN A 56 -2.44 49.17 -21.03
C ASN A 56 -2.82 47.70 -20.87
N GLY A 57 -1.94 46.80 -21.31
CA GLY A 57 -2.17 45.34 -21.45
C GLY A 57 -2.44 44.59 -20.15
N GLN A 58 -3.52 44.92 -19.45
CA GLN A 58 -4.05 44.18 -18.32
C GLN A 58 -5.16 43.26 -18.82
N THR A 59 -5.00 41.97 -18.56
CA THR A 59 -5.99 40.92 -18.85
C THR A 59 -7.34 41.28 -18.18
N PRO A 60 -8.49 41.08 -18.85
CA PRO A 60 -9.79 41.46 -18.30
C PRO A 60 -10.07 40.77 -16.95
N ALA A 61 -10.72 41.45 -16.00
CA ALA A 61 -11.05 40.91 -14.66
C ALA A 61 -11.85 39.58 -14.70
N VAL A 62 -12.64 39.37 -15.75
CA VAL A 62 -13.36 38.10 -16.01
C VAL A 62 -12.37 36.96 -16.30
N ALA A 63 -11.30 37.22 -17.05
CA ALA A 63 -10.26 36.24 -17.34
C ALA A 63 -9.47 35.86 -16.07
N GLN A 64 -9.22 36.81 -15.16
CA GLN A 64 -8.59 36.52 -13.87
C GLN A 64 -9.48 35.68 -12.95
N THR A 65 -10.78 35.97 -12.92
CA THR A 65 -11.75 35.21 -12.12
C THR A 65 -11.90 33.78 -12.64
N LEU A 66 -11.99 33.60 -13.97
CA LEU A 66 -12.04 32.29 -14.60
C LEU A 66 -10.73 31.52 -14.39
N ALA A 67 -9.57 32.18 -14.51
CA ALA A 67 -8.27 31.57 -14.23
C ALA A 67 -8.13 31.13 -12.77
N ALA A 68 -8.60 31.93 -11.81
CA ALA A 68 -8.60 31.56 -10.40
C ALA A 68 -9.53 30.37 -10.10
N ALA A 69 -10.72 30.33 -10.71
CA ALA A 69 -11.65 29.22 -10.58
C ALA A 69 -11.08 27.92 -11.18
N THR A 70 -10.48 27.99 -12.37
CA THR A 70 -9.80 26.85 -13.00
C THR A 70 -8.62 26.38 -12.16
N ALA A 71 -7.76 27.29 -11.69
CA ALA A 71 -6.64 26.96 -10.81
C ALA A 71 -7.12 26.25 -9.52
N SER A 72 -8.25 26.68 -8.94
CA SER A 72 -8.86 26.03 -7.78
C SER A 72 -9.40 24.62 -8.11
N GLN A 73 -10.01 24.42 -9.29
CA GLN A 73 -10.48 23.10 -9.71
C GLN A 73 -9.31 22.14 -9.98
N THR A 74 -8.26 22.64 -10.62
CA THR A 74 -7.04 21.88 -10.88
C THR A 74 -6.35 21.46 -9.58
N ALA A 75 -6.20 22.37 -8.61
CA ALA A 75 -5.61 22.05 -7.31
C ALA A 75 -6.43 20.97 -6.58
N LEU A 76 -7.76 21.07 -6.61
CA LEU A 76 -8.65 20.04 -6.06
C LEU A 76 -8.50 18.70 -6.78
N GLY A 77 -8.38 18.71 -8.11
CA GLY A 77 -8.07 17.52 -8.91
C GLY A 77 -6.77 16.86 -8.48
N ALA A 78 -5.71 17.64 -8.25
CA ALA A 78 -4.43 17.14 -7.78
C ALA A 78 -4.55 16.50 -6.39
N VAL A 79 -5.22 17.16 -5.44
CA VAL A 79 -5.46 16.58 -4.10
C VAL A 79 -6.21 15.25 -4.18
N ARG A 80 -7.23 15.17 -5.04
CA ARG A 80 -8.00 13.94 -5.29
C ARG A 80 -7.14 12.83 -5.91
N LEU A 81 -6.27 13.16 -6.85
CA LEU A 81 -5.33 12.22 -7.44
C LEU A 81 -4.34 11.69 -6.39
N ALA A 82 -3.80 12.55 -5.54
CA ALA A 82 -2.87 12.14 -4.48
C ALA A 82 -3.55 11.18 -3.50
N ALA A 83 -4.80 11.48 -3.11
CA ALA A 83 -5.61 10.59 -2.29
C ALA A 83 -5.91 9.25 -3.00
N ALA A 84 -6.20 9.28 -4.30
CA ALA A 84 -6.45 8.07 -5.09
C ALA A 84 -5.20 7.18 -5.17
N ILE A 85 -4.02 7.74 -5.41
CA ILE A 85 -2.76 6.98 -5.45
C ILE A 85 -2.46 6.33 -4.09
N ARG A 86 -2.63 7.06 -2.99
CA ARG A 86 -2.44 6.51 -1.63
C ARG A 86 -3.41 5.38 -1.30
N LYS A 87 -4.63 5.46 -1.82
CA LYS A 87 -5.70 4.49 -1.54
C LYS A 87 -5.66 3.27 -2.45
N TYR A 88 -5.39 3.47 -3.74
CA TYR A 88 -5.55 2.45 -4.78
C TYR A 88 -4.24 2.12 -5.51
N GLY A 89 -3.13 2.78 -5.19
CA GLY A 89 -1.85 2.55 -5.87
C GLY A 89 -1.36 1.11 -5.79
N HIS A 90 -1.69 0.38 -4.71
CA HIS A 90 -1.40 -1.05 -4.60
C HIS A 90 -2.01 -1.91 -5.71
N LEU A 91 -3.11 -1.47 -6.33
CA LEU A 91 -3.71 -2.15 -7.50
C LEU A 91 -2.87 -1.99 -8.77
N ALA A 92 -1.98 -1.00 -8.81
CA ALA A 92 -1.03 -0.75 -9.89
C ALA A 92 0.41 -1.13 -9.51
N ALA A 93 0.63 -1.77 -8.35
CA ALA A 93 1.96 -2.17 -7.91
C ALA A 93 2.46 -3.41 -8.67
N GLN A 94 3.74 -3.41 -9.02
CA GLN A 94 4.45 -4.48 -9.72
C GLN A 94 4.92 -5.56 -8.74
N ILE A 95 3.96 -6.28 -8.16
CA ILE A 95 4.18 -7.30 -7.12
C ILE A 95 4.24 -8.73 -7.66
N ASP A 96 3.85 -8.96 -8.92
CA ASP A 96 3.94 -10.28 -9.55
C ASP A 96 5.35 -10.52 -10.10
N PRO A 97 6.14 -11.44 -9.53
CA PRO A 97 7.48 -11.76 -10.03
C PRO A 97 7.47 -12.43 -11.41
N LEU A 98 6.32 -12.91 -11.89
CA LEU A 98 6.18 -13.47 -13.24
C LEU A 98 5.95 -12.40 -14.31
N GLY A 99 5.73 -11.14 -13.91
CA GLY A 99 5.62 -9.99 -14.80
C GLY A 99 4.24 -9.79 -15.42
N SER A 100 3.17 -10.26 -14.80
CA SER A 100 1.82 -9.90 -15.23
C SER A 100 1.58 -8.40 -15.00
N GLU A 101 0.90 -7.76 -15.95
CA GLU A 101 0.46 -6.37 -15.77
C GLU A 101 -0.50 -6.27 -14.58
N PRO A 102 -0.32 -5.29 -13.68
CA PRO A 102 -1.21 -5.11 -12.55
C PRO A 102 -2.60 -4.67 -13.04
N PRO A 103 -3.67 -5.02 -12.30
CA PRO A 103 -5.04 -4.70 -12.72
C PRO A 103 -5.27 -3.18 -12.86
N GLY A 104 -4.56 -2.37 -12.09
CA GLY A 104 -4.68 -0.92 -12.07
C GLY A 104 -5.99 -0.44 -11.47
N ASP A 105 -6.20 0.88 -11.53
CA ASP A 105 -7.47 1.52 -11.16
C ASP A 105 -7.66 2.81 -12.01
N PRO A 106 -8.84 3.06 -12.59
CA PRO A 106 -9.09 4.26 -13.40
C PRO A 106 -8.81 5.58 -12.67
N LEU A 107 -8.97 5.62 -11.34
CA LEU A 107 -8.70 6.81 -10.51
C LEU A 107 -7.21 7.12 -10.37
N LEU A 108 -6.31 6.26 -10.86
CA LEU A 108 -4.87 6.53 -10.93
C LEU A 108 -4.47 7.33 -12.18
N SER A 109 -5.40 7.51 -13.12
CA SER A 109 -5.20 8.32 -14.33
C SER A 109 -5.37 9.81 -14.05
N LEU A 110 -4.50 10.64 -14.64
CA LEU A 110 -4.60 12.10 -14.57
C LEU A 110 -5.94 12.60 -15.11
N ALA A 111 -6.39 12.02 -16.22
CA ALA A 111 -7.61 12.42 -16.92
C ALA A 111 -8.87 12.24 -16.05
N ALA A 112 -8.88 11.24 -15.14
CA ALA A 112 -9.99 11.02 -14.23
C ALA A 112 -10.19 12.17 -13.23
N HIS A 113 -9.18 13.02 -13.05
CA HIS A 113 -9.20 14.20 -12.19
C HIS A 113 -9.16 15.52 -12.97
N GLY A 114 -9.35 15.48 -14.30
CA GLY A 114 -9.27 16.68 -15.15
C GLY A 114 -7.87 17.29 -15.22
N LEU A 115 -6.83 16.46 -15.07
CA LEU A 115 -5.43 16.87 -15.07
C LEU A 115 -4.71 16.33 -16.31
N ASP A 116 -3.66 17.05 -16.69
CA ASP A 116 -2.61 16.58 -17.57
C ASP A 116 -1.23 16.90 -16.98
N GLU A 117 -0.18 16.41 -17.63
CA GLU A 117 1.19 16.63 -17.17
C GLU A 117 1.58 18.12 -17.16
N ALA A 118 1.20 18.88 -18.20
CA ALA A 118 1.54 20.30 -18.31
C ALA A 118 0.95 21.08 -17.12
N THR A 119 -0.31 20.80 -16.80
CA THR A 119 -1.03 21.40 -15.69
C THR A 119 -0.38 21.07 -14.34
N LEU A 120 0.11 19.83 -14.16
CA LEU A 120 0.83 19.44 -12.94
C LEU A 120 2.19 20.14 -12.80
N ARG A 121 2.87 20.47 -13.90
CA ARG A 121 4.15 21.20 -13.88
C ARG A 121 3.99 22.66 -13.43
N GLU A 122 2.83 23.26 -13.69
CA GLU A 122 2.50 24.62 -13.24
C GLU A 122 2.04 24.69 -11.77
N LEU A 123 1.68 23.55 -11.17
CA LEU A 123 1.26 23.49 -9.77
C LEU A 123 2.45 23.34 -8.82
N PRO A 124 2.39 23.95 -7.62
CA PRO A 124 3.43 23.77 -6.61
C PRO A 124 3.39 22.35 -6.03
N ALA A 125 4.55 21.77 -5.71
CA ALA A 125 4.65 20.43 -5.14
C ALA A 125 3.81 20.23 -3.86
N SER A 126 3.56 21.31 -3.11
CA SER A 126 2.77 21.31 -1.87
C SER A 126 1.36 20.74 -2.02
N VAL A 127 0.75 20.74 -3.22
CA VAL A 127 -0.60 20.17 -3.41
C VAL A 127 -0.66 18.64 -3.19
N VAL A 128 0.48 17.93 -3.30
CA VAL A 128 0.54 16.49 -3.01
C VAL A 128 0.54 16.22 -1.50
N GLU A 129 1.04 17.19 -0.72
CA GLU A 129 1.27 17.16 0.72
C GLU A 129 2.20 16.02 1.19
N GLY A 130 2.89 16.22 2.32
CA GLY A 130 3.71 15.19 2.95
C GLY A 130 5.17 15.17 2.46
N PRO A 131 5.98 14.19 2.91
CA PRO A 131 7.43 14.17 2.74
C PRO A 131 7.90 14.29 1.29
N LEU A 132 7.15 13.68 0.36
CA LEU A 132 7.50 13.67 -1.06
C LEU A 132 7.38 15.04 -1.74
N SER A 133 6.59 15.96 -1.16
CA SER A 133 6.49 17.34 -1.65
C SER A 133 7.69 18.22 -1.31
N ALA A 134 8.46 17.86 -0.26
CA ALA A 134 9.52 18.72 0.26
C ALA A 134 10.78 18.78 -0.63
N GLY A 135 10.96 17.80 -1.53
CA GLY A 135 12.11 17.71 -2.45
C GLY A 135 11.77 17.89 -3.93
N ALA A 136 10.50 18.11 -4.27
CA ALA A 136 10.03 18.20 -5.66
C ALA A 136 9.90 19.66 -6.11
N ALA A 137 10.28 19.95 -7.36
CA ALA A 137 10.20 21.31 -7.91
C ALA A 137 8.76 21.73 -8.24
N ASN A 138 7.90 20.78 -8.58
CA ASN A 138 6.50 20.99 -8.97
C ASN A 138 5.64 19.76 -8.62
N ALA A 139 4.32 19.86 -8.81
CA ALA A 139 3.42 18.76 -8.49
C ALA A 139 3.66 17.51 -9.36
N TYR A 140 4.08 17.67 -10.62
CA TYR A 140 4.39 16.53 -11.48
C TYR A 140 5.50 15.65 -10.90
N GLU A 141 6.62 16.23 -10.48
CA GLU A 141 7.72 15.49 -9.84
C GLU A 141 7.26 14.81 -8.55
N ALA A 142 6.45 15.49 -7.73
CA ALA A 142 5.88 14.91 -6.52
C ALA A 142 4.96 13.71 -6.84
N PHE A 143 4.19 13.75 -7.92
CA PHE A 143 3.36 12.62 -8.36
C PHE A 143 4.15 11.45 -8.93
N VAL A 144 5.27 11.71 -9.62
CA VAL A 144 6.20 10.65 -10.05
C VAL A 144 6.72 9.91 -8.82
N ALA A 145 7.24 10.63 -7.83
CA ALA A 145 7.73 10.03 -6.59
C ALA A 145 6.62 9.30 -5.82
N LEU A 146 5.39 9.84 -5.80
CA LEU A 146 4.24 9.17 -5.19
C LEU A 146 3.92 7.84 -5.90
N LYS A 147 3.97 7.80 -7.23
CA LYS A 147 3.77 6.54 -7.99
C LYS A 147 4.91 5.55 -7.77
N GLU A 148 6.15 5.99 -7.64
CA GLU A 148 7.28 5.12 -7.32
C GLU A 148 7.09 4.42 -5.96
N VAL A 149 6.53 5.12 -4.96
CA VAL A 149 6.24 4.56 -3.65
C VAL A 149 5.06 3.59 -3.67
N TYR A 150 3.92 4.00 -4.25
CA TYR A 150 2.65 3.26 -4.11
C TYR A 150 2.38 2.26 -5.23
N CYS A 151 3.04 2.40 -6.38
CA CYS A 151 2.88 1.54 -7.56
C CYS A 151 4.20 0.81 -7.94
N GLY A 152 5.19 0.81 -7.05
CA GLY A 152 6.47 0.13 -7.23
C GLY A 152 6.39 -1.38 -6.98
N SER A 153 7.45 -1.96 -6.44
CA SER A 153 7.51 -3.39 -6.08
C SER A 153 6.87 -3.73 -4.72
N ILE A 154 6.24 -2.76 -4.06
CA ILE A 154 5.55 -2.91 -2.79
C ILE A 154 4.16 -2.27 -2.92
N GLY A 155 3.11 -3.05 -2.63
CA GLY A 155 1.75 -2.55 -2.54
C GLY A 155 1.40 -2.15 -1.11
N TYR A 156 1.04 -0.88 -0.91
CA TYR A 156 0.56 -0.39 0.39
C TYR A 156 -0.98 -0.35 0.40
N ASP A 157 -1.60 -1.20 1.21
CA ASP A 157 -3.04 -1.14 1.52
C ASP A 157 -3.24 -0.93 3.02
N TYR A 158 -3.47 0.31 3.42
CA TYR A 158 -3.73 0.69 4.81
C TYR A 158 -4.91 1.67 4.97
N GLY A 159 -5.53 2.09 3.85
CA GLY A 159 -6.60 3.08 3.88
C GLY A 159 -7.84 2.61 4.65
N HIS A 160 -7.99 1.30 4.81
CA HIS A 160 -9.09 0.64 5.53
C HIS A 160 -8.93 0.66 7.06
N LEU A 161 -7.75 0.98 7.59
CA LEU A 161 -7.52 1.03 9.04
C LEU A 161 -8.40 2.10 9.69
N SER A 162 -8.95 1.80 10.87
CA SER A 162 -9.88 2.70 11.56
C SER A 162 -9.18 3.85 12.30
N LEU A 163 -8.00 3.58 12.86
CA LEU A 163 -7.24 4.54 13.67
C LEU A 163 -6.50 5.57 12.79
N PRO A 164 -6.79 6.88 12.92
CA PRO A 164 -6.13 7.93 12.14
C PRO A 164 -4.61 7.96 12.32
N GLU A 165 -4.13 7.75 13.53
CA GLU A 165 -2.71 7.75 13.88
C GLU A 165 -1.93 6.66 13.15
N GLU A 166 -2.51 5.47 12.99
CA GLU A 166 -1.89 4.37 12.23
C GLU A 166 -1.80 4.71 10.75
N ARG A 167 -2.87 5.27 10.17
CA ARG A 167 -2.87 5.71 8.76
C ARG A 167 -1.83 6.80 8.51
N VAL A 168 -1.71 7.78 9.41
CA VAL A 168 -0.71 8.85 9.31
C VAL A 168 0.70 8.28 9.44
N TRP A 169 0.92 7.37 10.39
CA TRP A 169 2.21 6.72 10.59
C TRP A 169 2.62 5.89 9.37
N LEU A 170 1.73 5.04 8.84
CA LEU A 170 2.00 4.22 7.64
C LEU A 170 2.27 5.07 6.41
N ARG A 171 1.49 6.15 6.19
CA ARG A 171 1.77 7.11 5.12
C ARG A 171 3.18 7.69 5.26
N HIS A 172 3.54 8.14 6.45
CA HIS A 172 4.86 8.71 6.69
C HIS A 172 5.97 7.69 6.47
N VAL A 173 5.82 6.46 6.97
CA VAL A 173 6.79 5.38 6.79
C VAL A 173 7.00 5.04 5.31
N ALA A 174 5.91 4.89 4.56
CA ALA A 174 5.95 4.59 3.13
C ALA A 174 6.59 5.74 2.33
N GLU A 175 6.13 6.98 2.54
CA GLU A 175 6.55 8.16 1.78
C GLU A 175 7.96 8.65 2.14
N THR A 176 8.50 8.29 3.31
CA THR A 176 9.90 8.57 3.66
C THR A 176 10.85 7.44 3.32
N GLY A 177 10.34 6.25 2.97
CA GLY A 177 11.16 5.06 2.83
C GLY A 177 11.91 4.70 4.12
N ARG A 178 11.32 4.94 5.30
CA ARG A 178 12.00 4.81 6.60
C ARG A 178 12.66 3.43 6.80
N TYR A 179 12.04 2.38 6.30
CA TYR A 179 12.53 0.99 6.38
C TYR A 179 13.08 0.48 5.04
N HIS A 180 13.43 1.39 4.13
CA HIS A 180 14.12 1.09 2.87
C HIS A 180 15.58 1.57 2.98
N PRO A 181 16.45 0.86 3.73
CA PRO A 181 17.84 1.28 3.87
C PRO A 181 18.54 1.28 2.50
N ALA A 182 19.41 2.27 2.30
CA ALA A 182 20.26 2.30 1.12
C ALA A 182 21.05 0.99 1.03
N THR A 183 20.88 0.25 -0.07
CA THR A 183 21.54 -1.04 -0.22
C THR A 183 22.98 -0.85 -0.66
N ASP A 184 23.91 -0.95 0.27
CA ASP A 184 25.34 -0.96 -0.04
C ASP A 184 25.77 -2.28 -0.71
N ASN A 185 26.96 -2.28 -1.31
CA ASN A 185 27.49 -3.46 -2.01
C ASN A 185 27.66 -4.66 -1.07
N ALA A 186 27.99 -4.41 0.20
CA ALA A 186 28.15 -5.47 1.20
C ALA A 186 26.82 -6.17 1.50
N SER A 187 25.73 -5.42 1.66
CA SER A 187 24.38 -5.93 1.93
C SER A 187 23.85 -6.70 0.73
N ARG A 188 24.07 -6.21 -0.50
CA ARG A 188 23.74 -6.94 -1.74
C ARG A 188 24.46 -8.28 -1.81
N LEU A 189 25.74 -8.31 -1.47
CA LEU A 189 26.53 -9.54 -1.49
C LEU A 189 26.08 -10.52 -0.38
N ARG A 190 25.71 -10.03 0.81
CA ARG A 190 25.14 -10.87 1.88
C ARG A 190 23.81 -11.49 1.44
N LEU A 191 22.90 -10.70 0.87
CA LEU A 191 21.63 -11.19 0.34
C LEU A 191 21.84 -12.25 -0.75
N LEU A 192 22.70 -11.98 -1.74
CA LEU A 192 23.00 -12.92 -2.82
C LEU A 192 23.56 -14.24 -2.28
N ARG A 193 24.50 -14.18 -1.33
CA ARG A 193 25.04 -15.38 -0.67
C ARG A 193 23.94 -16.16 0.04
N ARG A 194 23.02 -15.48 0.72
CA ARG A 194 21.92 -16.12 1.43
C ARG A 194 20.96 -16.83 0.47
N LEU A 195 20.57 -16.18 -0.62
CA LEU A 195 19.77 -16.80 -1.68
C LEU A 195 20.48 -18.00 -2.31
N THR A 196 21.79 -17.90 -2.52
CA THR A 196 22.60 -19.02 -3.05
C THR A 196 22.61 -20.22 -2.10
N GLN A 197 22.64 -19.99 -0.78
CA GLN A 197 22.54 -21.07 0.22
C GLN A 197 21.20 -21.79 0.13
N VAL A 198 20.11 -21.04 0.05
CA VAL A 198 18.73 -21.54 -0.05
C VAL A 198 18.56 -22.37 -1.32
N GLU A 199 18.92 -21.81 -2.47
CA GLU A 199 18.83 -22.48 -3.77
C GLU A 199 19.76 -23.70 -3.85
N GLY A 200 20.98 -23.58 -3.32
CA GLY A 200 21.94 -24.68 -3.27
C GLY A 200 21.44 -25.87 -2.45
N PHE A 201 20.81 -25.59 -1.31
CA PHE A 201 20.22 -26.61 -0.45
C PHE A 201 19.05 -27.33 -1.16
N GLU A 202 18.15 -26.60 -1.82
CA GLU A 202 17.07 -27.22 -2.60
C GLU A 202 17.59 -28.09 -3.74
N LYS A 203 18.51 -27.56 -4.54
CA LYS A 203 19.11 -28.30 -5.66
C LYS A 203 19.81 -29.56 -5.17
N PHE A 204 20.47 -29.51 -4.01
CA PHE A 204 21.07 -30.68 -3.40
C PHE A 204 20.00 -31.71 -3.02
N LEU A 205 18.96 -31.33 -2.27
CA LEU A 205 17.90 -32.24 -1.86
C LEU A 205 17.20 -32.88 -3.08
N HIS A 206 16.93 -32.09 -4.11
CA HIS A 206 16.31 -32.56 -5.34
C HIS A 206 17.16 -33.63 -6.04
N ARG A 207 18.48 -33.43 -6.13
CA ARG A 207 19.41 -34.38 -6.77
C ARG A 207 19.69 -35.62 -5.93
N ALA A 208 19.88 -35.43 -4.62
CA ALA A 208 20.30 -36.51 -3.72
C ALA A 208 19.15 -37.44 -3.31
N PHE A 209 17.91 -36.94 -3.27
CA PHE A 209 16.75 -37.66 -2.76
C PHE A 209 15.59 -37.68 -3.77
N LEU A 210 15.84 -38.26 -4.94
CA LEU A 210 14.85 -38.40 -6.00
C LEU A 210 13.58 -39.12 -5.51
N GLY A 211 12.42 -38.60 -5.90
CA GLY A 211 11.11 -39.15 -5.54
C GLY A 211 10.66 -38.90 -4.09
N LYS A 212 11.47 -38.23 -3.25
CA LYS A 212 11.05 -37.84 -1.90
C LYS A 212 10.40 -36.45 -1.91
N THR A 213 9.18 -36.36 -1.36
CA THR A 213 8.50 -35.08 -1.17
C THR A 213 9.27 -34.22 -0.16
N ARG A 214 9.56 -32.98 -0.55
CA ARG A 214 10.30 -31.99 0.26
C ARG A 214 9.58 -30.65 0.44
N PHE A 215 8.49 -30.42 -0.30
CA PHE A 215 7.76 -29.14 -0.34
C PHE A 215 8.69 -27.94 -0.60
N SER A 216 9.36 -27.98 -1.75
CA SER A 216 10.42 -27.05 -2.17
C SER A 216 10.10 -25.59 -1.88
N ILE A 217 11.09 -24.81 -1.45
CA ILE A 217 10.97 -23.35 -1.34
C ILE A 217 11.00 -22.63 -2.69
N GLU A 218 11.42 -23.28 -3.79
CA GLU A 218 11.67 -22.63 -5.09
C GLU A 218 10.55 -21.64 -5.49
N GLY A 219 10.94 -20.39 -5.77
CA GLY A 219 10.05 -19.27 -6.06
C GLY A 219 9.66 -18.44 -4.83
N LEU A 220 9.98 -18.91 -3.62
CA LEU A 220 9.75 -18.24 -2.32
C LEU A 220 11.06 -18.07 -1.54
N ASP A 221 12.19 -18.08 -2.24
CA ASP A 221 13.55 -18.06 -1.68
C ASP A 221 13.79 -16.85 -0.76
N MET A 222 13.14 -15.72 -1.07
CA MET A 222 13.18 -14.48 -0.29
C MET A 222 12.61 -14.63 1.13
N MET A 223 11.80 -15.66 1.41
CA MET A 223 11.27 -15.93 2.75
C MET A 223 12.40 -16.07 3.78
N VAL A 224 13.52 -16.72 3.43
CA VAL A 224 14.63 -16.93 4.37
C VAL A 224 15.35 -15.62 4.73
N PRO A 225 15.83 -14.80 3.76
CA PRO A 225 16.35 -13.47 4.07
C PRO A 225 15.38 -12.56 4.83
N MET A 226 14.08 -12.60 4.51
CA MET A 226 13.09 -11.80 5.24
C MET A 226 12.98 -12.23 6.70
N LEU A 227 12.95 -13.54 6.98
CA LEU A 227 12.95 -14.06 8.34
C LEU A 227 14.24 -13.71 9.08
N ASP A 228 15.39 -13.72 8.41
CA ASP A 228 16.66 -13.30 9.03
C ASP A 228 16.60 -11.83 9.48
N LEU A 229 16.02 -10.94 8.67
CA LEU A 229 15.83 -9.53 9.04
C LEU A 229 14.86 -9.36 10.21
N ILE A 230 13.72 -10.07 10.20
CA ILE A 230 12.76 -10.04 11.31
C ILE A 230 13.43 -10.49 12.63
N LEU A 231 14.25 -11.55 12.58
CA LEU A 231 14.97 -12.02 13.76
C LEU A 231 16.03 -11.01 14.24
N ALA A 232 16.75 -10.37 13.31
CA ALA A 232 17.74 -9.34 13.64
C ALA A 232 17.08 -8.12 14.29
N ASP A 233 16.02 -7.59 13.67
CA ASP A 233 15.28 -6.44 14.18
C ASP A 233 14.65 -6.73 15.55
N ALA A 234 14.12 -7.94 15.74
CA ALA A 234 13.58 -8.35 17.03
C ALA A 234 14.66 -8.50 18.11
N PHE A 235 15.84 -9.03 17.74
CA PHE A 235 16.99 -9.11 18.64
C PHE A 235 17.46 -7.73 19.08
N GLU A 236 17.65 -6.81 18.13
CA GLU A 236 18.01 -5.41 18.39
C GLU A 236 16.93 -4.67 19.20
N GLY A 237 15.66 -4.98 18.95
CA GLY A 237 14.50 -4.47 19.69
C GLY A 237 14.35 -5.06 21.10
N GLY A 238 15.21 -5.99 21.52
CA GLY A 238 15.19 -6.58 22.86
C GLY A 238 14.09 -7.63 23.08
N ILE A 239 13.46 -8.13 22.01
CA ILE A 239 12.48 -9.21 22.08
C ILE A 239 13.17 -10.49 22.56
N LYS A 240 12.57 -11.14 23.57
CA LYS A 240 13.17 -12.33 24.20
C LYS A 240 12.74 -13.64 23.55
N THR A 241 11.53 -13.68 23.00
CA THR A 241 10.96 -14.90 22.42
C THR A 241 10.19 -14.60 21.14
N ILE A 242 10.46 -15.36 20.10
CA ILE A 242 9.65 -15.45 18.88
C ILE A 242 9.12 -16.87 18.76
N VAL A 243 7.82 -16.99 18.57
CA VAL A 243 7.18 -18.26 18.22
C VAL A 243 6.60 -18.11 16.82
N MET A 244 6.90 -19.06 15.95
CA MET A 244 6.42 -19.08 14.57
C MET A 244 5.67 -20.38 14.26
N GLY A 245 4.59 -20.25 13.49
CA GLY A 245 3.94 -21.34 12.79
C GLY A 245 4.18 -21.18 11.30
N MET A 246 4.37 -22.29 10.58
CA MET A 246 4.42 -22.27 9.12
C MET A 246 3.89 -23.57 8.55
N ALA A 247 3.35 -23.50 7.33
CA ALA A 247 2.99 -24.68 6.56
C ALA A 247 4.23 -25.46 6.06
N HIS A 248 4.02 -26.46 5.22
CA HIS A 248 5.10 -27.32 4.72
C HIS A 248 6.04 -26.64 3.70
N ARG A 249 5.56 -25.64 2.95
CA ARG A 249 6.30 -25.00 1.84
C ARG A 249 7.54 -24.28 2.37
N GLY A 250 8.71 -24.69 1.90
CA GLY A 250 10.00 -24.12 2.30
C GLY A 250 10.41 -24.39 3.75
N ARG A 251 9.70 -25.25 4.48
CA ARG A 251 9.98 -25.50 5.91
C ARG A 251 11.37 -26.05 6.16
N LEU A 252 11.86 -26.95 5.30
CA LEU A 252 13.22 -27.49 5.44
C LEU A 252 14.29 -26.41 5.31
N ASN A 253 14.06 -25.43 4.43
CA ASN A 253 14.93 -24.27 4.28
C ASN A 253 14.91 -23.38 5.52
N VAL A 254 13.73 -23.11 6.09
CA VAL A 254 13.63 -22.34 7.35
C VAL A 254 14.30 -23.10 8.50
N LEU A 255 14.07 -24.41 8.63
CA LEU A 255 14.74 -25.23 9.64
C LEU A 255 16.25 -25.16 9.51
N ALA A 256 16.78 -25.33 8.29
CA ALA A 256 18.22 -25.35 8.06
C ALA A 256 18.87 -23.98 8.23
N HIS A 257 18.29 -22.94 7.65
CA HIS A 257 18.94 -21.65 7.50
C HIS A 257 18.54 -20.66 8.61
N VAL A 258 17.28 -20.67 9.06
CA VAL A 258 16.77 -19.75 10.10
C VAL A 258 16.94 -20.37 11.49
N LEU A 259 16.52 -21.62 11.68
CA LEU A 259 16.67 -22.31 12.97
C LEU A 259 17.99 -23.08 13.12
N GLN A 260 18.85 -23.06 12.11
CA GLN A 260 20.19 -23.67 12.16
C GLN A 260 20.16 -25.17 12.49
N LYS A 261 19.09 -25.88 12.10
CA LYS A 261 19.04 -27.35 12.16
C LYS A 261 20.16 -27.88 11.25
N PRO A 262 21.10 -28.69 11.77
CA PRO A 262 22.25 -29.12 10.98
C PRO A 262 21.82 -29.88 9.72
N TYR A 263 22.44 -29.59 8.58
CA TYR A 263 22.11 -30.29 7.32
C TYR A 263 22.23 -31.81 7.45
N ALA A 264 23.23 -32.30 8.18
CA ALA A 264 23.42 -33.74 8.40
C ALA A 264 22.20 -34.40 9.07
N GLN A 265 21.57 -33.70 10.03
CA GLN A 265 20.35 -34.17 10.68
C GLN A 265 19.19 -34.21 9.69
N ILE A 266 18.98 -33.14 8.91
CA ILE A 266 17.94 -33.10 7.89
C ILE A 266 18.16 -34.21 6.84
N MET A 267 19.38 -34.39 6.35
CA MET A 267 19.71 -35.42 5.37
C MET A 267 19.50 -36.84 5.92
N ALA A 268 19.75 -37.08 7.21
CA ALA A 268 19.49 -38.38 7.84
C ALA A 268 17.99 -38.74 7.76
N GLU A 269 17.09 -37.76 7.98
CA GLU A 269 15.64 -37.93 7.86
C GLU A 269 15.15 -38.18 6.42
N PHE A 270 16.02 -38.02 5.42
CA PHE A 270 15.75 -38.41 4.02
C PHE A 270 16.30 -39.78 3.66
N LYS A 271 17.39 -40.23 4.28
CA LYS A 271 18.05 -41.51 4.00
C LYS A 271 17.28 -42.72 4.53
N ASP A 272 16.57 -42.56 5.64
CA ASP A 272 15.82 -43.64 6.30
C ASP A 272 14.30 -43.38 6.29
N PRO A 273 13.43 -44.37 6.02
CA PRO A 273 12.31 -44.56 6.92
C PRO A 273 12.93 -44.98 8.26
N VAL A 274 12.61 -44.33 9.38
CA VAL A 274 13.11 -44.72 10.71
C VAL A 274 12.70 -46.16 11.02
N LEU A 275 13.46 -47.13 10.50
CA LEU A 275 13.25 -48.57 10.59
C LEU A 275 14.55 -49.29 10.99
N GLY A 276 15.70 -48.61 10.95
CA GLY A 276 17.00 -49.18 11.29
C GLY A 276 17.41 -49.08 12.77
N ASN A 277 16.75 -48.23 13.57
CA ASN A 277 16.96 -48.17 15.02
C ASN A 277 15.68 -47.69 15.70
N ARG A 278 14.76 -48.64 15.91
CA ARG A 278 13.67 -48.46 16.87
C ARG A 278 14.28 -48.35 18.26
N SER A 279 14.64 -47.13 18.67
CA SER A 279 15.05 -46.87 20.05
C SER A 279 13.90 -47.17 21.00
N ALA A 280 14.20 -47.43 22.27
CA ALA A 280 13.23 -47.63 23.37
C ALA A 280 12.08 -46.59 23.43
N ARG A 281 12.18 -45.45 22.73
CA ARG A 281 11.10 -44.45 22.59
C ARG A 281 9.85 -44.98 21.87
N GLN A 282 9.95 -45.95 20.95
CA GLN A 282 8.76 -46.54 20.30
C GLN A 282 8.00 -47.49 21.24
N GLU A 283 8.67 -48.09 22.23
CA GLU A 283 8.01 -48.86 23.29
C GLU A 283 7.17 -47.96 24.23
N LEU A 284 7.45 -46.65 24.26
CA LEU A 284 6.63 -45.61 24.92
C LEU A 284 5.47 -45.07 24.06
N GLY A 285 5.16 -45.66 22.89
CA GLY A 285 4.02 -45.24 22.05
C GLY A 285 4.27 -44.06 21.12
N TRP A 286 5.53 -43.67 20.89
CA TRP A 286 5.89 -42.59 19.98
C TRP A 286 5.92 -43.07 18.52
N MET A 287 4.88 -42.78 17.75
CA MET A 287 4.77 -43.17 16.33
C MET A 287 5.59 -42.28 15.38
N GLY A 288 6.17 -41.17 15.87
CA GLY A 288 6.86 -40.17 15.06
C GLY A 288 5.91 -39.43 14.11
N ASP A 289 6.43 -38.42 13.42
CA ASP A 289 5.72 -37.71 12.35
C ASP A 289 6.70 -37.45 11.19
N VAL A 290 6.19 -37.00 10.06
CA VAL A 290 7.02 -36.65 8.90
C VAL A 290 7.87 -35.40 9.21
N LYS A 291 9.11 -35.38 8.71
CA LYS A 291 10.13 -34.33 8.94
C LYS A 291 9.68 -32.87 8.76
N TYR A 292 8.62 -32.62 7.99
CA TYR A 292 8.05 -31.29 7.75
C TYR A 292 6.89 -30.92 8.69
N HIS A 293 6.61 -31.73 9.72
CA HIS A 293 5.72 -31.41 10.85
C HIS A 293 6.50 -31.12 12.14
N GLU A 294 7.80 -31.43 12.19
CA GLU A 294 8.62 -31.23 13.37
C GLU A 294 8.79 -29.74 13.70
N GLY A 295 8.65 -29.42 14.98
CA GLY A 295 9.06 -28.14 15.52
C GLY A 295 10.58 -28.08 15.72
N ALA A 296 11.09 -26.89 15.98
CA ALA A 296 12.49 -26.69 16.32
C ALA A 296 12.67 -25.45 17.19
N ARG A 297 13.81 -25.38 17.88
CA ARG A 297 14.18 -24.25 18.73
C ARG A 297 15.61 -23.85 18.44
N ARG A 298 15.85 -22.54 18.42
CA ARG A 298 17.17 -21.92 18.36
C ARG A 298 17.24 -20.82 19.42
N ASP A 299 18.28 -20.84 20.24
CA ASP A 299 18.61 -19.72 21.12
C ASP A 299 19.75 -18.92 20.48
N LEU A 300 19.58 -17.60 20.37
CA LEU A 300 20.60 -16.64 19.97
C LEU A 300 21.02 -15.86 21.23
N ALA A 301 22.32 -15.70 21.43
CA ALA A 301 22.86 -14.94 22.55
C ALA A 301 24.06 -14.11 22.10
N GLU A 302 24.06 -12.82 22.46
CA GLU A 302 25.19 -11.90 22.29
C GLU A 302 25.27 -11.02 23.54
N GLY A 303 26.34 -11.19 24.34
CA GLY A 303 26.43 -10.56 25.66
C GLY A 303 25.27 -10.97 26.58
N GLU A 304 24.53 -9.99 27.10
CA GLU A 304 23.33 -10.19 27.93
C GLU A 304 22.03 -10.32 27.12
N ALA A 305 22.06 -9.99 25.82
CA ALA A 305 20.91 -10.11 24.95
C ALA A 305 20.68 -11.58 24.57
N GLN A 306 19.43 -12.02 24.69
CA GLN A 306 19.01 -13.38 24.36
C GLN A 306 17.69 -13.32 23.59
N LEU A 307 17.62 -14.09 22.50
CA LEU A 307 16.41 -14.32 21.73
C LEU A 307 16.22 -15.82 21.53
N ARG A 308 15.09 -16.32 21.97
CA ARG A 308 14.65 -17.69 21.71
C ARG A 308 13.69 -17.70 20.52
N VAL A 309 14.01 -18.47 19.50
CA VAL A 309 13.14 -18.68 18.34
C VAL A 309 12.60 -20.10 18.39
N ILE A 310 11.28 -20.25 18.33
CA ILE A 310 10.57 -21.52 18.41
C ILE A 310 9.69 -21.66 17.16
N MET A 311 9.86 -22.74 16.42
CA MET A 311 8.90 -23.17 15.41
C MET A 311 8.00 -24.25 16.00
N ALA A 312 6.70 -23.99 16.01
CA ALA A 312 5.71 -24.93 16.51
C ALA A 312 5.64 -26.17 15.59
N PRO A 313 5.50 -27.39 16.16
CA PRO A 313 5.10 -28.54 15.37
C PRO A 313 3.65 -28.35 14.87
N ASN A 314 3.33 -28.89 13.70
CA ASN A 314 1.99 -28.76 13.13
C ASN A 314 1.59 -29.97 12.27
N PRO A 315 0.31 -30.36 12.28
CA PRO A 315 -0.20 -31.38 11.38
C PRO A 315 -0.30 -30.85 9.93
N SER A 316 -0.71 -31.71 9.00
CA SER A 316 -0.98 -31.33 7.60
C SER A 316 -2.20 -30.42 7.41
N HIS A 317 -3.06 -30.26 8.43
CA HIS A 317 -4.21 -29.35 8.38
C HIS A 317 -3.71 -27.90 8.38
N LEU A 318 -3.76 -27.26 7.21
CA LEU A 318 -3.30 -25.88 7.03
C LEU A 318 -4.03 -24.92 7.97
N GLU A 319 -3.35 -23.85 8.36
CA GLU A 319 -3.82 -22.79 9.27
C GLU A 319 -4.17 -23.21 10.71
N HIS A 320 -4.27 -24.51 11.03
CA HIS A 320 -4.61 -24.97 12.38
C HIS A 320 -3.52 -24.67 13.41
N VAL A 321 -2.28 -24.43 12.95
CA VAL A 321 -1.16 -24.03 13.82
C VAL A 321 -1.31 -22.60 14.34
N ASN A 322 -2.09 -21.74 13.68
CA ASN A 322 -2.17 -20.31 14.01
C ASN A 322 -2.65 -20.08 15.46
N PRO A 323 -3.82 -20.59 15.90
CA PRO A 323 -4.24 -20.40 17.30
C PRO A 323 -3.32 -21.11 18.31
N VAL A 324 -2.62 -22.17 17.90
CA VAL A 324 -1.64 -22.86 18.76
C VAL A 324 -0.45 -21.95 19.02
N VAL A 325 0.08 -21.29 18.00
CA VAL A 325 1.18 -20.33 18.12
C VAL A 325 0.78 -19.16 19.00
N GLU A 326 -0.39 -18.57 18.80
CA GLU A 326 -0.90 -17.49 19.67
C GLU A 326 -0.97 -17.92 21.15
N GLY A 327 -1.47 -19.13 21.42
CA GLY A 327 -1.50 -19.70 22.77
C GLY A 327 -0.09 -19.93 23.35
N MET A 328 0.85 -20.41 22.53
CA MET A 328 2.25 -20.60 22.93
C MET A 328 2.94 -19.26 23.26
N VAL A 329 2.70 -18.22 22.45
CA VAL A 329 3.21 -16.86 22.71
C VAL A 329 2.63 -16.33 24.00
N ARG A 330 1.31 -16.42 24.18
CA ARG A 330 0.63 -15.98 25.41
C ARG A 330 1.18 -16.69 26.66
N ALA A 331 1.45 -17.99 26.57
CA ALA A 331 2.04 -18.75 27.66
C ALA A 331 3.49 -18.34 27.93
N ALA A 332 4.28 -18.03 26.90
CA ALA A 332 5.67 -17.58 27.04
C ALA A 332 5.79 -16.16 27.62
N ASP A 333 4.81 -15.30 27.35
CA ASP A 333 4.73 -13.92 27.88
C ASP A 333 4.14 -13.86 29.30
N SER A 334 3.41 -14.90 29.71
CA SER A 334 2.86 -14.99 31.06
C SER A 334 3.97 -15.38 32.05
N LEU A 335 4.48 -14.40 32.78
CA LEU A 335 5.19 -14.65 34.04
C LEU A 335 4.18 -15.29 35.00
N VAL A 336 4.38 -16.56 35.35
CA VAL A 336 3.75 -17.14 36.53
C VAL A 336 4.66 -16.73 37.68
N ASP A 337 4.14 -15.89 38.58
CA ASP A 337 4.80 -15.52 39.85
C ASP A 337 5.23 -16.75 40.67
#